data_AF-A0A7R9TFH5-F1
#
_entry.id   AF-A0A7R9TFH5-F1
#
_cell.length_a   1.000
_cell.length_b   1.000
_cell.length_c   1.000
_cell.angle_alpha   90.00
_cell.angle_beta   90.00
_cell.angle_gamma   90.00
#
_symmetry.space_group_name_H-M   'P 1'
#
loop_
_entity.id
_entity.type
_entity.pdbx_description
1 polymer ?
#
loop_
_entity_poly.entity_id
_entity_poly.type
_entity_poly.pdbx_seq_one_letter_code
_entity_poly.pdbx_strand_id
1 'polypeptide(L)'
;EAGVSRRSALKGAFAALECTLFPAATELLTRPGLPGEPKATPSDLLRPEAWKSLAPYDMDGAAQAEAAAALARGDELVASGDPAGAVGEYERAADLVGSGQYKLWQAATLRGGHAKELAGDRAAGNANSSEVWWWGRGLRWPGWYIIAYLSARSAYYDTKYPDGVPAPARATSRASARGALGAKARGAEPKRKAGNDLIFELIILTVGGIEQPDA
;
A
#
# COMPACT_ATOMS: atom_id res chain seq x y z
N GLU A 1 -16.24 -6.21 37.07
CA GLU A 1 -15.86 -5.66 35.76
C GLU A 1 -15.41 -6.81 34.86
N ALA A 2 -15.94 -6.91 33.64
CA ALA A 2 -15.45 -7.92 32.70
C ALA A 2 -14.06 -7.47 32.19
N GLY A 3 -13.01 -8.19 32.60
CA GLY A 3 -11.64 -7.89 32.21
C GLY A 3 -11.41 -8.09 30.70
N VAL A 4 -10.44 -7.35 30.14
CA VAL A 4 -10.04 -7.50 28.73
C VAL A 4 -9.43 -8.90 28.55
N SER A 5 -10.01 -9.70 27.64
CA SER A 5 -9.46 -11.02 27.32
C SER A 5 -8.11 -10.88 26.59
N ARG A 6 -7.21 -11.88 26.74
CA ARG A 6 -5.94 -11.94 25.99
C ARG A 6 -6.17 -11.81 24.48
N ARG A 7 -7.23 -12.43 23.97
CA ARG A 7 -7.61 -12.37 22.55
C ARG A 7 -7.97 -10.95 22.12
N SER A 8 -8.79 -10.26 22.91
CA SER A 8 -9.17 -8.86 22.65
C SER A 8 -7.95 -7.94 22.71
N ALA A 9 -7.05 -8.15 23.68
CA ALA A 9 -5.82 -7.39 23.82
C ALA A 9 -4.90 -7.56 22.59
N LEU A 10 -4.69 -8.80 22.12
CA LEU A 10 -3.87 -9.07 20.93
C LEU A 10 -4.46 -8.45 19.67
N LYS A 11 -5.78 -8.55 19.46
CA LYS A 11 -6.45 -7.90 18.33
C LYS A 11 -6.35 -6.37 18.39
N GLY A 12 -6.47 -5.79 19.58
CA GLY A 12 -6.29 -4.35 19.79
C GLY A 12 -4.86 -3.90 19.51
N ALA A 13 -3.87 -4.65 19.98
CA ALA A 13 -2.46 -4.38 19.68
C ALA A 13 -2.17 -4.49 18.18
N PHE A 14 -2.71 -5.51 17.52
CA PHE A 14 -2.57 -5.68 16.07
C PHE A 14 -3.19 -4.51 15.29
N ALA A 15 -4.38 -4.07 15.68
CA ALA A 15 -5.02 -2.90 15.09
C ALA A 15 -4.17 -1.62 15.24
N ALA A 16 -3.52 -1.43 16.39
CA ALA A 16 -2.61 -0.31 16.59
C ALA A 16 -1.41 -0.39 15.64
N LEU A 17 -0.81 -1.56 15.46
CA LEU A 17 0.30 -1.79 14.53
C LEU A 17 -0.12 -1.55 13.06
N GLU A 18 -1.29 -2.04 12.66
CA GLU A 18 -1.86 -1.82 11.32
C GLU A 18 -2.17 -0.35 11.02
N CYS A 19 -2.49 0.43 12.06
CA CYS A 19 -2.76 1.86 11.91
C CYS A 19 -1.49 2.73 11.91
N THR A 20 -0.36 2.21 12.40
CA THR A 20 0.85 3.00 12.67
C THR A 20 2.11 2.37 12.10
N LEU A 21 2.59 1.28 12.69
CA LEU A 21 3.87 0.68 12.39
C LEU A 21 3.94 0.09 10.98
N PHE A 22 2.95 -0.69 10.55
CA PHE A 22 3.01 -1.35 9.23
C PHE A 22 2.97 -0.35 8.07
N PRO A 23 2.08 0.67 8.07
CA PRO A 23 2.08 1.71 7.05
C PRO A 23 3.40 2.48 7.01
N ALA A 24 3.92 2.86 8.19
CA ALA A 24 5.14 3.67 8.29
C ALA A 24 6.41 2.87 7.94
N ALA A 25 6.50 1.59 8.32
CA ALA A 25 7.57 0.68 7.88
C ALA A 25 7.52 0.47 6.37
N THR A 26 6.33 0.26 5.81
CA THR A 26 6.15 0.10 4.36
C THR A 26 6.56 1.38 3.63
N GLU A 27 6.11 2.54 4.11
CA GLU A 27 6.52 3.84 3.58
C GLU A 27 8.03 3.98 3.58
N LEU A 28 8.69 3.75 4.72
CA LEU A 28 10.14 3.88 4.86
C LEU A 28 10.90 3.00 3.88
N LEU A 29 10.51 1.73 3.73
CA LEU A 29 11.23 0.75 2.91
C LEU A 29 10.95 0.85 1.41
N THR A 30 9.78 1.37 1.03
CA THR A 30 9.35 1.34 -0.38
C THR A 30 9.57 2.67 -1.09
N ARG A 31 9.55 3.79 -0.36
CA ARG A 31 9.80 5.11 -0.94
C ARG A 31 11.24 5.26 -1.44
N PRO A 32 11.48 6.11 -2.45
CA PRO A 32 12.84 6.54 -2.77
C PRO A 32 13.49 7.27 -1.58
N GLY A 33 14.81 7.40 -1.58
CA GLY A 33 15.49 8.26 -0.60
C GLY A 33 15.06 9.73 -0.74
N LEU A 34 15.37 10.55 0.25
CA LEU A 34 15.36 12.01 0.08
C LEU A 34 16.39 12.42 -0.97
N PRO A 35 16.32 13.65 -1.54
CA PRO A 35 17.33 14.12 -2.48
C PRO A 35 18.76 13.91 -1.96
N GLY A 36 19.56 13.14 -2.71
CA GLY A 36 20.94 12.80 -2.35
C GLY A 36 21.11 11.76 -1.23
N GLU A 37 20.02 11.24 -0.67
CA GLU A 37 20.04 10.18 0.34
C GLU A 37 19.74 8.81 -0.27
N PRO A 38 20.36 7.74 0.23
CA PRO A 38 20.05 6.39 -0.21
C PRO A 38 18.64 5.97 0.24
N LYS A 39 18.04 5.04 -0.50
CA LYS A 39 16.82 4.34 -0.08
C LYS A 39 17.06 3.57 1.22
N ALA A 40 16.08 3.59 2.13
CA ALA A 40 16.17 2.86 3.38
C ALA A 40 16.18 1.34 3.15
N THR A 41 16.87 0.64 4.04
CA THR A 41 17.02 -0.82 4.05
C THR A 41 16.28 -1.43 5.24
N PRO A 42 16.05 -2.75 5.27
CA PRO A 42 15.46 -3.41 6.44
C PRO A 42 16.21 -3.14 7.75
N SER A 43 17.53 -2.89 7.68
CA SER A 43 18.34 -2.57 8.87
C SER A 43 17.99 -1.22 9.49
N ASP A 44 17.42 -0.30 8.71
CA ASP A 44 17.05 1.04 9.16
C ASP A 44 15.76 1.05 9.99
N LEU A 45 14.93 0.01 9.92
CA LEU A 45 13.77 -0.15 10.80
C LEU A 45 14.16 -0.14 12.29
N LEU A 46 15.39 -0.55 12.61
CA LEU A 46 15.92 -0.62 13.96
C LEU A 46 16.55 0.70 14.43
N ARG A 47 16.63 1.71 13.56
CA ARG A 47 17.30 2.99 13.82
C ARG A 47 16.27 4.10 13.97
N PRO A 48 16.08 4.68 15.17
CA PRO A 48 15.12 5.77 15.39
C PRO A 48 15.29 6.96 14.43
N GLU A 49 16.53 7.21 14.00
CA GLU A 49 16.89 8.28 13.07
C GLU A 49 16.25 8.08 11.69
N ALA A 50 16.16 6.84 11.20
CA ALA A 50 15.55 6.54 9.91
C ALA A 50 14.06 6.91 9.91
N TRP A 51 13.36 6.73 11.03
CA TRP A 51 11.95 7.08 11.15
C TRP A 51 11.70 8.59 11.11
N LYS A 52 12.68 9.42 11.50
CA LYS A 52 12.56 10.88 11.41
C LYS A 52 12.43 11.37 9.97
N SER A 53 12.98 10.61 9.01
CA SER A 53 12.86 10.94 7.59
C SER A 53 11.41 10.86 7.07
N LEU A 54 10.48 10.24 7.81
CA LEU A 54 9.04 10.23 7.47
C LEU A 54 8.34 11.56 7.77
N ALA A 55 8.98 12.45 8.53
CA ALA A 55 8.45 13.79 8.77
C ALA A 55 8.42 14.60 7.45
N PRO A 56 7.60 15.67 7.38
CA PRO A 56 7.61 16.58 6.25
C PRO A 56 9.03 17.07 5.92
N TYR A 57 9.35 17.09 4.64
CA TYR A 57 10.64 17.54 4.13
C TYR A 57 10.45 18.85 3.38
N ASP A 58 11.24 19.86 3.74
CA ASP A 58 11.26 21.15 3.05
C ASP A 58 12.13 21.04 1.80
N MET A 59 11.46 20.94 0.65
CA MET A 59 12.12 20.81 -0.65
C MET A 59 12.71 22.15 -1.09
N ASP A 60 13.94 22.11 -1.62
CA ASP A 60 14.51 23.24 -2.34
C ASP A 60 13.72 23.53 -3.63
N GLY A 61 13.24 24.77 -3.75
CA GLY A 61 12.49 25.23 -4.91
C GLY A 61 13.32 25.21 -6.20
N ALA A 62 14.64 25.42 -6.11
CA ALA A 62 15.51 25.37 -7.29
C ALA A 62 15.64 23.92 -7.81
N ALA A 63 15.94 22.96 -6.93
CA ALA A 63 15.95 21.54 -7.28
C ALA A 63 14.60 21.05 -7.84
N GLN A 64 13.48 21.50 -7.27
CA GLN A 64 12.14 21.17 -7.79
C GLN A 64 11.91 21.74 -9.20
N ALA A 65 12.33 22.99 -9.44
CA ALA A 65 12.22 23.60 -10.77
C ALA A 65 13.13 22.90 -11.80
N GLU A 66 14.34 22.51 -11.39
CA GLU A 66 15.27 21.78 -12.24
C GLU A 66 14.74 20.38 -12.59
N ALA A 67 14.14 19.68 -11.63
CA ALA A 67 13.50 18.39 -11.85
C ALA A 67 12.33 18.49 -12.84
N ALA A 68 11.51 19.54 -12.73
CA ALA A 68 10.43 19.80 -13.68
C ALA A 68 10.97 20.10 -15.09
N ALA A 69 12.08 20.84 -15.19
CA ALA A 69 12.73 21.10 -16.47
C ALA A 69 13.35 19.83 -17.08
N ALA A 70 13.96 18.96 -16.26
CA ALA A 70 14.46 17.66 -16.69
C ALA A 70 13.32 16.77 -17.20
N LEU A 71 12.20 16.72 -16.48
CA LEU A 71 11.01 15.99 -16.93
C LEU A 71 10.53 16.46 -18.32
N ALA A 72 10.50 17.79 -18.55
CA ALA A 72 10.11 18.36 -19.83
C ALA A 72 11.09 18.01 -20.96
N ARG A 73 12.41 18.05 -20.70
CA ARG A 73 13.42 17.60 -21.68
C ARG A 73 13.27 16.12 -22.02
N GLY A 74 12.98 15.27 -21.04
CA GLY A 74 12.66 13.87 -21.26
C GLY A 74 11.45 13.68 -22.20
N ASP A 75 10.38 14.44 -21.97
CA ASP A 75 9.20 14.41 -22.84
C ASP A 75 9.52 14.84 -24.29
N GLU A 76 10.36 15.86 -24.47
CA GLU A 76 10.82 16.32 -25.79
C GLU A 76 11.68 15.27 -26.52
N LEU A 77 12.53 14.54 -25.79
CA LEU A 77 13.35 13.45 -26.33
C LEU A 77 12.47 12.28 -26.79
N VAL A 78 11.48 11.86 -25.99
CA VAL A 78 10.49 10.85 -26.41
C VAL A 78 9.75 11.32 -27.66
N ALA A 79 9.28 12.58 -27.69
CA ALA A 79 8.56 13.13 -28.82
C ALA A 79 9.39 13.21 -30.12
N SER A 80 10.71 13.39 -29.99
CA SER A 80 11.65 13.42 -31.12
C SER A 80 12.14 12.04 -31.56
N GLY A 81 11.68 10.96 -30.90
CA GLY A 81 12.03 9.58 -31.26
C GLY A 81 13.30 9.06 -30.61
N ASP A 82 13.80 9.72 -29.56
CA ASP A 82 14.93 9.27 -28.74
C ASP A 82 14.49 8.87 -27.31
N PRO A 83 13.79 7.74 -27.15
CA PRO A 83 13.39 7.27 -25.83
C PRO A 83 14.58 6.85 -24.96
N ALA A 84 15.71 6.44 -25.56
CA ALA A 84 16.91 6.06 -24.81
C ALA A 84 17.56 7.29 -24.15
N GLY A 85 17.67 8.41 -24.87
CA GLY A 85 18.11 9.68 -24.30
C GLY A 85 17.18 10.21 -23.22
N ALA A 86 15.87 10.02 -23.38
CA ALA A 86 14.87 10.48 -22.41
C ALA A 86 15.02 9.82 -21.02
N VAL A 87 15.47 8.56 -20.96
CA VAL A 87 15.65 7.83 -19.69
C VAL A 87 16.54 8.61 -18.72
N GLY A 88 17.66 9.16 -19.18
CA GLY A 88 18.59 9.88 -18.32
C GLY A 88 17.99 11.16 -17.72
N GLU A 89 17.15 11.88 -18.48
CA GLU A 89 16.47 13.08 -17.99
C GLU A 89 15.37 12.72 -16.96
N TYR A 90 14.65 11.61 -17.17
CA TYR A 90 13.67 11.13 -16.20
C TYR A 90 14.32 10.62 -14.91
N GLU A 91 15.44 9.92 -14.99
CA GLU A 91 16.20 9.48 -13.81
C GLU A 91 16.74 10.69 -13.03
N ARG A 92 17.31 11.68 -13.73
CA ARG A 92 17.72 12.96 -13.13
C ARG A 92 16.56 13.67 -12.43
N ALA A 93 15.39 13.75 -13.06
CA ALA A 93 14.21 14.37 -12.47
C ALA A 93 13.77 13.64 -11.19
N ALA A 94 13.83 12.30 -11.18
CA ALA A 94 13.50 11.50 -10.01
C ALA A 94 14.52 11.70 -8.87
N ASP A 95 15.81 11.69 -9.16
CA ASP A 95 16.89 11.83 -8.17
C ASP A 95 16.90 13.21 -7.49
N LEU A 96 16.62 14.27 -8.26
CA LEU A 96 16.60 15.65 -7.75
C LEU A 96 15.53 15.86 -6.66
N VAL A 97 14.43 15.11 -6.68
CA VAL A 97 13.34 15.29 -5.72
C VAL A 97 13.15 14.14 -4.74
N GLY A 98 13.55 12.92 -5.10
CA GLY A 98 13.38 11.74 -4.27
C GLY A 98 11.99 11.63 -3.64
N SER A 99 11.92 11.30 -2.35
CA SER A 99 10.67 11.28 -1.60
C SER A 99 10.11 12.67 -1.24
N GLY A 100 10.88 13.74 -1.46
CA GLY A 100 10.51 15.12 -1.12
C GLY A 100 9.37 15.70 -1.98
N GLN A 101 9.24 15.25 -3.24
CA GLN A 101 8.11 15.61 -4.11
C GLN A 101 7.49 14.38 -4.79
N TYR A 102 6.59 13.70 -4.07
CA TYR A 102 5.93 12.47 -4.52
C TYR A 102 5.39 12.52 -5.94
N LYS A 103 4.66 13.59 -6.31
CA LYS A 103 4.01 13.66 -7.62
C LYS A 103 5.00 13.82 -8.77
N LEU A 104 6.07 14.58 -8.54
CA LEU A 104 7.09 14.78 -9.55
C LEU A 104 7.94 13.52 -9.71
N TRP A 105 8.35 12.89 -8.60
CA TRP A 105 9.03 11.60 -8.63
C TRP A 105 8.19 10.53 -9.33
N GLN A 106 6.90 10.41 -8.98
CA GLN A 106 5.98 9.45 -9.61
C GLN A 106 5.91 9.66 -11.13
N ALA A 107 5.78 10.91 -11.58
CA ALA A 107 5.72 11.22 -12.99
C ALA A 107 7.04 10.85 -13.70
N ALA A 108 8.18 11.24 -13.13
CA ALA A 108 9.51 10.92 -13.65
C ALA A 108 9.73 9.39 -13.76
N THR A 109 9.46 8.65 -12.69
CA THR A 109 9.67 7.20 -12.65
C THR A 109 8.75 6.46 -13.63
N LEU A 110 7.46 6.81 -13.72
CA LEU A 110 6.54 6.17 -14.66
C LEU A 110 6.88 6.48 -16.12
N ARG A 111 7.21 7.74 -16.44
CA ARG A 111 7.61 8.12 -17.80
C ARG A 111 8.95 7.53 -18.20
N GLY A 112 9.91 7.50 -17.27
CA GLY A 112 11.18 6.78 -17.44
C GLY A 112 10.97 5.29 -17.69
N GLY A 113 10.05 4.66 -16.96
CA GLY A 113 9.67 3.27 -17.20
C GLY A 113 9.10 3.05 -18.60
N HIS A 114 8.21 3.93 -19.04
CA HIS A 114 7.65 3.88 -20.41
C HIS A 114 8.72 4.12 -21.49
N ALA A 115 9.65 5.07 -21.27
CA ALA A 115 10.77 5.30 -22.18
C ALA A 115 11.69 4.07 -22.29
N LYS A 116 11.95 3.36 -21.19
CA LYS A 116 12.68 2.09 -21.20
C LYS A 116 11.96 1.01 -22.00
N GLU A 117 10.63 0.91 -21.88
CA GLU A 117 9.82 0.01 -22.71
C GLU A 117 9.93 0.34 -24.21
N LEU A 118 9.84 1.63 -24.56
CA LEU A 118 9.99 2.10 -25.94
C LEU A 118 11.40 1.85 -26.50
N ALA A 119 12.42 1.88 -25.64
CA ALA A 119 13.79 1.53 -25.97
C ALA A 119 14.05 0.01 -26.03
N GLY A 120 13.03 -0.81 -25.75
CA GLY A 120 13.09 -2.27 -25.85
C GLY A 120 13.36 -3.00 -24.52
N ASP A 121 13.53 -2.28 -23.40
CA ASP A 121 13.73 -2.87 -22.07
C ASP A 121 12.44 -2.84 -21.24
N ARG A 122 11.55 -3.79 -21.54
CA ARG A 122 10.28 -3.93 -20.83
C ARG A 122 10.45 -4.34 -19.36
N ALA A 123 11.50 -5.10 -19.05
CA ALA A 123 11.74 -5.57 -17.69
C ALA A 123 12.06 -4.37 -16.77
N ALA A 124 12.92 -3.46 -17.23
CA ALA A 124 13.23 -2.24 -16.49
C ALA A 124 12.02 -1.29 -16.40
N GLY A 125 11.20 -1.19 -17.45
CA GLY A 125 9.94 -0.43 -17.39
C GLY A 125 8.95 -0.94 -16.33
N ASN A 126 8.78 -2.25 -16.26
CA ASN A 126 7.96 -2.90 -15.22
C ASN A 126 8.54 -2.69 -13.81
N ALA A 127 9.87 -2.66 -13.67
CA ALA A 127 10.52 -2.38 -12.38
C ALA A 127 10.16 -0.97 -11.88
N ASN A 128 10.27 0.06 -12.73
CA ASN A 128 9.86 1.43 -12.42
C ASN A 128 8.38 1.51 -11.97
N SER A 129 7.48 0.86 -12.70
CA SER A 129 6.05 0.79 -12.35
C SER A 129 5.83 0.11 -10.99
N SER A 130 6.57 -0.96 -10.73
CA SER A 130 6.52 -1.70 -9.46
C SER A 130 7.01 -0.85 -8.29
N GLU A 131 8.05 -0.04 -8.46
CA GLU A 131 8.52 0.87 -7.41
C GLU A 131 7.46 1.91 -7.02
N VAL A 132 6.84 2.55 -8.03
CA VAL A 132 5.75 3.51 -7.82
C VAL A 132 4.57 2.86 -7.13
N TRP A 133 4.23 1.62 -7.52
CA TRP A 133 3.16 0.84 -6.91
C TRP A 133 3.45 0.47 -5.45
N TRP A 134 4.67 0.04 -5.13
CA TRP A 134 5.06 -0.31 -3.77
C TRP A 134 5.07 0.90 -2.86
N TRP A 135 5.65 2.03 -3.31
CA TRP A 135 5.56 3.28 -2.54
C TRP A 135 4.09 3.72 -2.39
N GLY A 136 3.26 3.47 -3.42
CA GLY A 136 1.79 3.39 -3.39
C GLY A 136 1.16 2.92 -2.08
N ARG A 137 1.78 1.89 -1.50
CA ARG A 137 1.30 1.14 -0.34
C ARG A 137 1.92 1.56 0.99
N GLY A 138 2.63 2.68 1.06
CA GLY A 138 3.07 3.26 2.33
C GLY A 138 1.92 3.92 3.11
N LEU A 139 2.18 5.08 3.72
CA LEU A 139 1.24 5.78 4.61
C LEU A 139 -0.07 6.19 3.92
N ARG A 140 -0.04 6.38 2.61
CA ARG A 140 -1.20 6.88 1.85
C ARG A 140 -2.19 5.82 1.40
N TRP A 141 -1.90 4.53 1.61
CA TRP A 141 -2.81 3.49 1.15
C TRP A 141 -3.98 3.30 2.11
N PRO A 142 -5.24 3.55 1.66
CA PRO A 142 -6.41 3.46 2.54
C PRO A 142 -6.64 2.06 3.10
N GLY A 143 -6.11 1.02 2.44
CA GLY A 143 -6.30 -0.37 2.87
C GLY A 143 -5.78 -0.65 4.27
N TRP A 144 -4.65 -0.06 4.68
CA TRP A 144 -4.13 -0.21 6.04
C TRP A 144 -5.14 0.18 7.11
N TYR A 145 -5.79 1.33 6.90
CA TYR A 145 -6.74 1.89 7.86
C TYR A 145 -8.06 1.12 7.88
N ILE A 146 -8.45 0.53 6.75
CA ILE A 146 -9.59 -0.39 6.68
C ILE A 146 -9.29 -1.64 7.50
N ILE A 147 -8.12 -2.24 7.33
CA ILE A 147 -7.75 -3.46 8.06
C ILE A 147 -7.64 -3.15 9.56
N ALA A 148 -6.96 -2.06 9.94
CA ALA A 148 -6.86 -1.59 11.32
C ALA A 148 -8.25 -1.37 11.95
N TYR A 149 -9.18 -0.75 11.21
CA TYR A 149 -10.56 -0.57 11.65
C TYR A 149 -11.26 -1.91 11.91
N LEU A 150 -11.12 -2.88 11.01
CA LEU A 150 -11.73 -4.21 11.16
C LEU A 150 -11.14 -4.96 12.37
N SER A 151 -9.83 -4.87 12.58
CA SER A 151 -9.13 -5.46 13.74
C SER A 151 -9.58 -4.81 15.05
N ALA A 152 -9.61 -3.47 15.11
CA ALA A 152 -10.08 -2.72 16.28
C ALA A 152 -11.55 -3.02 16.59
N ARG A 153 -12.38 -3.08 15.55
CA ARG A 153 -13.79 -3.46 15.67
C ARG A 153 -13.91 -4.87 16.25
N SER A 154 -13.14 -5.84 15.75
CA SER A 154 -13.18 -7.19 16.32
C SER A 154 -12.77 -7.22 17.79
N ALA A 155 -11.73 -6.48 18.18
CA ALA A 155 -11.31 -6.37 19.58
C ALA A 155 -12.40 -5.77 20.48
N TYR A 156 -13.09 -4.73 19.99
CA TYR A 156 -14.20 -4.10 20.69
C TYR A 156 -15.36 -5.07 20.92
N TYR A 157 -15.78 -5.80 19.88
CA TYR A 157 -16.89 -6.77 20.01
C TYR A 157 -16.54 -7.91 20.97
N ASP A 158 -15.32 -8.46 20.90
CA ASP A 158 -14.87 -9.50 21.84
C ASP A 158 -14.85 -8.99 23.30
N THR A 159 -14.64 -7.69 23.50
CA THR A 159 -14.63 -7.07 24.84
C THR A 159 -16.04 -6.76 25.35
N LYS A 160 -16.94 -6.29 24.48
CA LYS A 160 -18.32 -5.91 24.85
C LYS A 160 -19.29 -7.07 24.89
N TYR A 161 -19.05 -8.09 24.08
CA TYR A 161 -19.88 -9.28 23.94
C TYR A 161 -19.02 -10.53 24.14
N PRO A 162 -18.53 -10.77 25.37
CA PRO A 162 -17.81 -11.99 25.69
C PRO A 162 -18.73 -13.20 25.46
N ASP A 163 -18.12 -14.38 25.25
CA ASP A 163 -18.83 -15.61 24.87
C ASP A 163 -20.08 -15.85 25.74
N GLY A 164 -21.24 -15.98 25.08
CA GLY A 164 -22.55 -16.15 25.73
C GLY A 164 -23.44 -14.90 25.75
N VAL A 165 -22.90 -13.71 25.44
CA VAL A 165 -23.71 -12.50 25.23
C VAL A 165 -24.07 -12.36 23.75
N PRO A 166 -25.35 -12.36 23.36
CA PRO A 166 -25.72 -12.19 21.96
C PRO A 166 -25.30 -10.80 21.49
N ALA A 167 -24.38 -10.73 20.54
CA ALA A 167 -24.08 -9.49 19.84
C ALA A 167 -25.38 -8.94 19.21
N PRO A 168 -25.57 -7.61 19.19
CA PRO A 168 -26.73 -7.02 18.53
C PRO A 168 -26.80 -7.56 17.10
N ALA A 169 -27.98 -8.02 16.71
CA ALA A 169 -28.21 -8.64 15.41
C ALA A 169 -27.56 -7.76 14.33
N ARG A 170 -26.50 -8.28 13.68
CA ARG A 170 -25.90 -7.61 12.52
C ARG A 170 -27.06 -7.20 11.63
N ALA A 171 -27.18 -5.91 11.32
CA ALA A 171 -28.05 -5.46 10.25
C ALA A 171 -27.64 -6.23 9.01
N THR A 172 -28.37 -7.32 8.74
CA THR A 172 -28.10 -8.17 7.60
C THR A 172 -28.46 -7.30 6.42
N SER A 173 -27.47 -7.00 5.58
CA SER A 173 -27.79 -6.41 4.29
C SER A 173 -28.86 -7.27 3.63
N ARG A 174 -29.79 -6.66 2.91
CA ARG A 174 -30.90 -7.38 2.25
C ARG A 174 -30.39 -8.56 1.39
N ALA A 175 -29.14 -8.50 0.91
CA ALA A 175 -28.45 -9.59 0.22
C ALA A 175 -28.23 -10.83 1.12
N SER A 176 -27.72 -10.65 2.34
CA SER A 176 -27.53 -11.74 3.31
C SER A 176 -28.85 -12.32 3.81
N ALA A 177 -29.91 -11.51 3.89
CA ALA A 177 -31.25 -11.98 4.25
C ALA A 177 -31.86 -12.88 3.14
N ARG A 178 -31.65 -12.54 1.87
CA ARG A 178 -32.07 -13.38 0.72
C ARG A 178 -31.32 -14.70 0.65
N GLY A 179 -30.00 -14.70 0.90
CA GLY A 179 -29.21 -15.93 0.95
C GLY A 179 -29.64 -16.89 2.07
N ALA A 180 -29.95 -16.35 3.26
CA ALA A 180 -30.43 -17.14 4.39
C ALA A 180 -31.83 -17.74 4.15
N LEU A 181 -32.74 -17.01 3.49
CA LEU A 181 -34.05 -17.53 3.10
C LEU A 181 -33.94 -18.66 2.06
N GLY A 182 -33.01 -18.54 1.09
CA GLY A 182 -32.76 -19.58 0.10
C GLY A 182 -32.13 -20.86 0.67
N ALA A 183 -31.29 -20.74 1.71
CA ALA A 183 -30.67 -21.88 2.39
C ALA A 183 -31.66 -22.63 3.31
N LYS A 184 -32.53 -21.90 4.02
CA LYS A 184 -33.59 -22.49 4.87
C LYS A 184 -34.61 -23.30 4.05
N ALA A 185 -34.88 -22.89 2.81
CA ALA A 185 -35.78 -23.62 1.91
C ALA A 185 -35.22 -24.96 1.41
N ARG A 186 -33.92 -25.23 1.59
CA ARG A 186 -33.25 -26.44 1.07
C ARG A 186 -32.79 -27.43 2.16
N GLY A 187 -33.23 -27.26 3.41
CA GLY A 187 -32.90 -28.19 4.50
C GLY A 187 -31.41 -28.32 4.82
N ALA A 188 -30.57 -27.37 4.38
CA ALA A 188 -29.14 -27.41 4.64
C ALA A 188 -28.87 -26.99 6.10
N GLU A 189 -28.15 -27.83 6.85
CA GLU A 189 -27.62 -27.47 8.16
C GLU A 189 -26.85 -26.14 8.08
N PRO A 190 -26.98 -25.27 9.09
CA PRO A 190 -26.22 -24.02 9.12
C PRO A 190 -24.74 -24.34 9.26
N LYS A 191 -24.02 -24.42 8.13
CA LYS A 191 -22.55 -24.38 8.13
C LYS A 191 -22.12 -23.22 9.02
N ARG A 192 -21.28 -23.50 10.02
CA ARG A 192 -20.63 -22.50 10.88
C ARG A 192 -20.26 -21.32 10.00
N LYS A 193 -20.86 -20.15 10.29
CA LYS A 193 -20.62 -18.92 9.53
C LYS A 193 -19.12 -18.76 9.40
N ALA A 194 -18.63 -18.79 8.17
CA ALA A 194 -17.26 -18.45 7.84
C ALA A 194 -16.93 -17.16 8.61
N GLY A 195 -15.90 -17.28 9.46
CA GLY A 195 -15.33 -16.13 10.14
C GLY A 195 -14.78 -15.14 9.13
N ASN A 196 -14.08 -14.13 9.61
CA ASN A 196 -13.42 -13.12 8.78
C ASN A 196 -12.42 -13.69 7.73
N ASP A 197 -12.24 -15.01 7.65
CA ASP A 197 -11.39 -15.72 6.69
C ASP A 197 -11.71 -15.36 5.22
N LEU A 198 -12.97 -15.07 4.87
CA LEU A 198 -13.34 -14.67 3.51
C LEU A 198 -12.81 -13.27 3.12
N ILE A 199 -12.56 -12.40 4.10
CA ILE A 199 -11.91 -11.10 3.86
C ILE A 199 -10.40 -11.29 3.73
N PHE A 200 -9.81 -12.19 4.51
CA PHE A 200 -8.40 -12.55 4.36
C PHE A 200 -8.11 -13.27 3.04
N GLU A 201 -8.99 -14.18 2.58
CA GLU A 201 -8.87 -14.79 1.26
C GLU A 201 -9.03 -13.77 0.12
N LEU A 202 -9.95 -12.80 0.24
CA LEU A 202 -10.12 -11.78 -0.80
C LEU A 202 -8.92 -10.82 -0.89
N ILE A 203 -8.29 -10.50 0.26
CA ILE A 203 -7.09 -9.67 0.33
C ILE A 203 -5.85 -10.47 -0.13
N ILE A 204 -5.74 -11.76 0.19
CA ILE A 204 -4.63 -12.61 -0.27
C ILE A 204 -4.73 -12.91 -1.78
N LEU A 205 -5.94 -13.12 -2.31
CA LEU A 205 -6.17 -13.36 -3.75
C LEU A 205 -5.96 -12.10 -4.61
N THR A 206 -6.06 -10.88 -4.05
CA THR A 206 -5.64 -9.65 -4.76
C THR A 206 -4.16 -9.31 -4.60
N VAL A 207 -3.43 -10.05 -3.76
CA VAL A 207 -1.97 -9.94 -3.57
C VAL A 207 -1.20 -11.03 -4.34
N GLY A 208 -1.83 -12.14 -4.71
CA GLY A 208 -1.21 -13.27 -5.42
C GLY A 208 -1.54 -13.40 -6.92
N GLY A 209 -2.06 -12.35 -7.57
CA GLY A 209 -2.51 -12.39 -8.97
C GLY A 209 -1.49 -11.85 -9.99
N ILE A 210 -0.24 -12.33 -9.94
CA ILE A 210 0.62 -12.37 -11.13
C ILE A 210 1.09 -13.82 -11.23
N GLU A 211 0.23 -14.68 -11.78
CA GLU A 211 0.73 -15.87 -12.46
C GLU A 211 1.65 -15.35 -13.57
N GLN A 212 2.95 -15.67 -13.48
CA GLN A 212 3.77 -15.75 -14.68
C GLN A 212 3.18 -16.89 -15.52
N PRO A 213 2.67 -16.64 -16.74
CA PRO A 213 2.56 -17.73 -17.69
C PRO A 213 3.99 -18.11 -18.09
N ASP A 214 4.32 -19.39 -17.91
CA ASP A 214 5.47 -20.03 -18.51
C ASP A 214 5.53 -19.72 -20.01
N ALA A 215 6.60 -19.04 -20.45
CA ALA A 215 7.19 -19.10 -21.79
C ALA A 215 8.55 -18.38 -21.79
#